data_AF-A0A9E3KTH0-F1
#
_entry.id   AF-A0A9E3KTH0-F1
#
_cell.length_a   1.000
_cell.length_b   1.000
_cell.length_c   1.000
_cell.angle_alpha   90.00
_cell.angle_beta   90.00
_cell.angle_gamma   90.00
#
_symmetry.space_group_name_H-M   'P 1'
#
loop_
_entity.id
_entity.type
_entity.pdbx_description
1 polymer ?
#
loop_
_entity_poly.entity_id
_entity_poly.type
_entity_poly.pdbx_seq_one_letter_code
_entity_poly.pdbx_strand_id
1 'polypeptide(L)' 'METITLTIPTMKSPHCMMVVSNTLKDMTGVSLKKVTPGEAQIELSGATRDLVVEAIEKAGYPVTNK' A
#
# COMPACT_ATOMS: atom_id res chain seq x y z
N MET A 1 -12.76 11.32 -2.12
CA MET A 1 -11.97 10.10 -2.36
C MET A 1 -10.74 10.53 -3.12
N GLU A 2 -9.56 10.13 -2.66
CA GLU A 2 -8.28 10.49 -3.26
C GLU A 2 -7.56 9.22 -3.70
N THR A 3 -6.91 9.22 -4.86
CA THR A 3 -6.07 8.08 -5.28
C THR A 3 -4.60 8.46 -5.15
N ILE A 4 -3.85 7.65 -4.43
CA ILE A 4 -2.40 7.79 -4.25
C ILE A 4 -1.68 6.61 -4.89
N THR A 5 -0.44 6.84 -5.30
CA THR A 5 0.49 5.81 -5.76
C THR A 5 1.70 5.79 -4.85
N LEU A 6 1.98 4.64 -4.23
CA LEU A 6 3.12 4.44 -3.35
C LEU A 6 4.17 3.54 -4.02
N THR A 7 5.43 3.92 -3.89
CA THR A 7 6.60 3.19 -4.37
C THR A 7 7.16 2.33 -3.23
N ILE A 8 7.20 1.03 -3.45
CA ILE A 8 7.55 -0.02 -2.49
C ILE A 8 8.64 -0.91 -3.10
N PRO A 9 9.91 -0.47 -3.14
CA PRO A 9 10.96 -1.07 -3.99
C PRO A 9 11.25 -2.54 -3.68
N THR A 10 10.99 -3.01 -2.46
CA THR A 10 11.23 -4.41 -2.07
C THR A 10 10.08 -5.35 -2.47
N MET A 11 8.93 -4.83 -2.87
CA MET A 11 7.74 -5.61 -3.25
C MET A 11 7.85 -6.10 -4.71
N LYS A 12 8.70 -7.09 -4.98
CA LYS A 12 8.97 -7.57 -6.35
C LYS A 12 8.33 -8.91 -6.71
N SER A 13 8.04 -9.77 -5.73
CA SER A 13 7.46 -11.10 -5.96
C SER A 13 5.94 -11.13 -5.80
N PRO A 14 5.23 -12.11 -6.38
CA PRO A 14 3.80 -12.32 -6.13
C PRO A 14 3.44 -12.46 -4.66
N HIS A 15 4.29 -13.14 -3.88
CA HIS A 15 4.10 -13.29 -2.44
C HIS A 15 4.18 -11.94 -1.72
N CYS A 16 5.16 -11.09 -2.05
CA CYS A 16 5.27 -9.76 -1.46
C CYS A 16 4.06 -8.88 -1.79
N MET A 17 3.61 -8.91 -3.04
CA MET A 17 2.40 -8.19 -3.46
C MET A 17 1.16 -8.67 -2.72
N MET A 18 1.03 -9.97 -2.49
CA MET A 18 -0.07 -10.55 -1.70
C MET A 18 -0.04 -10.06 -0.25
N VAL A 19 1.12 -10.04 0.40
CA VAL A 19 1.24 -9.56 1.79
C VAL A 19 0.82 -8.09 1.89
N VAL A 20 1.37 -7.21 1.05
CA VAL A 20 1.00 -5.78 1.03
C VAL A 20 -0.49 -5.61 0.74
N SER A 21 -1.03 -6.37 -0.23
CA SER A 21 -2.46 -6.31 -0.56
C SER A 21 -3.35 -6.70 0.63
N ASN A 22 -2.97 -7.72 1.38
CA ASN A 22 -3.73 -8.16 2.55
C ASN A 22 -3.66 -7.13 3.68
N THR A 23 -2.46 -6.58 3.96
CA THR A 23 -2.28 -5.49 4.93
C THR A 23 -3.23 -4.31 4.63
N LEU A 24 -3.38 -3.94 3.36
CA LEU A 24 -4.21 -2.81 2.94
C LEU A 24 -5.72 -3.12 2.95
N LYS A 25 -6.12 -4.38 2.76
CA LYS A 25 -7.53 -4.79 2.78
C LYS A 25 -8.15 -4.75 4.18
N ASP A 26 -7.33 -4.95 5.21
CA ASP A 26 -7.79 -4.94 6.61
C ASP A 26 -7.96 -3.50 7.15
N MET A 27 -7.59 -2.48 6.35
CA MET A 27 -7.65 -1.08 6.76
C MET A 27 -9.01 -0.45 6.40
N THR A 28 -9.63 0.20 7.39
CA THR A 28 -10.85 0.97 7.17
C THR A 28 -10.55 2.26 6.39
N GLY A 29 -11.36 2.59 5.38
CA GLY A 29 -11.19 3.81 4.59
C GLY A 29 -10.08 3.73 3.52
N VAL A 30 -9.61 2.52 3.22
CA VAL A 30 -8.61 2.19 2.20
C VAL A 30 -9.21 1.22 1.19
N SER A 31 -8.90 1.39 -0.09
CA SER A 31 -9.30 0.47 -1.16
C SER A 31 -8.17 0.29 -2.15
N LEU A 32 -7.75 -0.95 -2.33
CA LEU A 32 -6.65 -1.29 -3.23
C LEU A 32 -7.14 -1.29 -4.69
N LYS A 33 -6.58 -0.43 -5.54
CA LYS A 33 -6.93 -0.35 -6.96
C LYS A 33 -6.04 -1.23 -7.83
N LYS A 34 -4.73 -1.17 -7.60
CA LYS A 34 -3.75 -1.90 -8.40
C LYS A 34 -2.49 -2.16 -7.59
N VAL A 35 -1.90 -3.34 -7.76
CA VAL A 35 -0.60 -3.68 -7.21
C VAL A 35 0.26 -4.25 -8.32
N THR A 36 1.47 -3.72 -8.44
CA THR A 36 2.49 -4.15 -9.41
C THR A 36 3.85 -4.23 -8.74
N PRO A 37 4.83 -4.95 -9.29
CA PRO A 37 6.15 -5.05 -8.68
C PRO A 37 6.79 -3.68 -8.43
N GLY A 38 6.91 -3.29 -7.16
CA GLY A 38 7.48 -2.01 -6.75
C GLY A 38 6.47 -0.89 -6.48
N GLU A 39 5.17 -1.07 -6.74
CA GLU A 39 4.18 0.01 -6.63
C GLU A 39 2.78 -0.47 -6.22
N ALA A 40 2.07 0.35 -5.46
CA ALA A 40 0.67 0.14 -5.10
C ALA A 40 -0.15 1.42 -5.35
N GLN A 41 -1.26 1.27 -6.07
CA GLN A 41 -2.27 2.32 -6.26
C GLN A 41 -3.44 2.08 -5.33
N ILE A 42 -3.76 3.10 -4.54
CA ILE A 42 -4.64 3.01 -3.38
C ILE A 42 -5.62 4.16 -3.41
N GLU A 43 -6.90 3.87 -3.22
CA GLU A 43 -7.94 4.87 -3.03
C GLU A 43 -8.21 5.05 -1.54
N LEU A 44 -8.19 6.31 -1.11
CA LEU A 44 -8.46 6.76 0.25
C LEU A 44 -9.88 7.34 0.30
N SER A 45 -10.74 6.70 1.09
CA SER A 45 -12.13 7.11 1.33
C SER A 45 -12.37 7.63 2.76
N GLY A 46 -11.33 7.62 3.60
CA GLY A 46 -11.36 8.11 4.98
C GLY A 46 -10.05 7.91 5.75
N ALA A 47 -9.11 7.15 5.20
CA ALA A 47 -7.75 7.03 5.72
C ALA A 47 -6.83 8.15 5.20
N THR A 48 -5.75 8.43 5.92
CA THR A 48 -4.68 9.33 5.48
C THR A 48 -3.56 8.56 4.79
N ARG A 49 -2.80 9.25 3.94
CA ARG A 49 -1.60 8.69 3.30
C ARG A 49 -0.60 8.15 4.33
N ASP A 50 -0.32 8.90 5.40
CA ASP A 50 0.64 8.49 6.43
C ASP A 50 0.25 7.18 7.12
N LEU A 51 -1.05 7.00 7.41
CA LEU A 51 -1.56 5.79 8.04
C LEU A 51 -1.38 4.56 7.13
N VAL A 52 -1.57 4.74 5.82
CA VAL A 52 -1.31 3.71 4.81
C VAL A 52 0.18 3.39 4.69
N VAL A 53 1.03 4.41 4.64
CA VAL A 53 2.49 4.24 4.61
C VAL A 53 2.96 3.47 5.85
N GLU A 54 2.51 3.87 7.04
CA GLU A 54 2.89 3.22 8.29
C GLU A 54 2.48 1.73 8.32
N ALA A 55 1.29 1.39 7.84
CA ALA A 55 0.84 0.01 7.77
C ALA A 55 1.72 -0.85 6.84
N ILE A 56 2.06 -0.33 5.66
CA ILE A 56 2.95 -1.01 4.70
C ILE A 56 4.35 -1.19 5.30
N GLU A 57 4.89 -0.15 5.95
CA GLU A 57 6.21 -0.23 6.59
C GLU A 57 6.24 -1.19 7.77
N LYS A 58 5.17 -1.24 8.59
CA LYS A 58 5.00 -2.22 9.67
C LYS A 58 4.93 -3.66 9.15
N ALA A 59 4.46 -3.88 7.92
CA ALA A 59 4.50 -5.17 7.25
C ALA A 59 5.89 -5.53 6.70
N GLY A 60 6.90 -4.67 6.88
CA GLY A 60 8.28 -4.91 6.46
C GLY A 60 8.61 -4.37 5.07
N TYR A 61 7.77 -3.50 4.50
CA TYR A 61 7.94 -2.97 3.16
C TYR A 61 8.18 -1.45 3.20
N PRO A 62 9.41 -0.96 2.95
CA PRO A 62 9.70 0.48 2.96
C PRO A 62 8.96 1.20 1.83
N VAL A 63 8.45 2.40 2.11
CA VAL A 63 7.85 3.29 1.09
C VAL A 63 8.78 4.47 0.83
N THR A 64 9.10 4.74 -0.43
CA THR A 64 10.13 5.74 -0.79
C THR A 64 9.58 7.09 -1.24
N ASN A 65 8.30 7.19 -1.58
CA ASN A 65 7.67 8.44 -2.01
C ASN A 65 6.57 8.87 -1.02
N LYS A 66 6.98 9.24 0.20
CA LYS A 66 6.05 9.63 1.27
C LYS A 66 5.40 10.97 0.98
#